data_AF-A0A921CPI2-F1
#
_entry.id   AF-A0A921CPI2-F1
#
_cell.length_a   1.000
_cell.length_b   1.000
_cell.length_c   1.000
_cell.angle_alpha   90.00
_cell.angle_beta   90.00
_cell.angle_gamma   90.00
#
_symmetry.space_group_name_H-M   'P 1'
#
loop_
_entity.id
_entity.type
_entity.pdbx_description
1 polymer ?
#
loop_
_entity_poly.entity_id
_entity_poly.type
_entity_poly.pdbx_seq_one_letter_code
_entity_poly.pdbx_strand_id
1 'polypeptide(L)'
;MEQKRLNEFICNILVNASQMAYVEEAHGTLMLLENFNEVFRYLVSDIQTVTLFYELEILNKYITIIKVQHGDRFNVHVVNEQQNKGIFIKHLSVIDFFDTILYKALEQFDKPVGITLEFDMSKDNCLKIILESEDHRETFTKHL
;
A
#
# COMPACT_ATOMS: atom_id res chain seq x y z
N MET A 1 23.58 -2.90 13.25
CA MET A 1 24.29 -1.65 12.88
C MET A 1 24.35 -1.46 11.36
N GLU A 2 24.67 -2.51 10.60
CA GLU A 2 24.75 -2.44 9.13
C GLU A 2 23.40 -2.19 8.45
N GLN A 3 22.33 -2.89 8.86
CA GLN A 3 20.99 -2.69 8.28
C GLN A 3 20.47 -1.26 8.45
N LYS A 4 20.66 -0.66 9.64
CA LYS A 4 20.25 0.73 9.90
C LYS A 4 20.98 1.71 8.98
N ARG A 5 22.30 1.53 8.81
CA ARG A 5 23.11 2.35 7.90
C ARG A 5 22.68 2.17 6.44
N LEU A 6 22.35 0.94 6.03
CA LEU A 6 21.83 0.67 4.69
C LEU A 6 20.48 1.37 4.47
N ASN A 7 19.57 1.30 5.43
CA ASN A 7 18.27 1.98 5.34
C ASN A 7 18.45 3.50 5.25
N GLU A 8 19.31 4.09 6.08
CA GLU A 8 19.64 5.52 6.02
C GLU A 8 20.26 5.91 4.66
N PHE A 9 21.14 5.06 4.12
CA PHE A 9 21.75 5.27 2.82
C PHE A 9 20.72 5.24 1.68
N ILE A 10 19.79 4.29 1.69
CA ILE A 10 18.69 4.21 0.70
C ILE A 10 17.80 5.46 0.78
N CYS A 11 17.41 5.89 1.98
CA CYS A 11 16.66 7.13 2.18
C CYS A 11 17.38 8.34 1.55
N ASN A 12 18.69 8.45 1.73
CA ASN A 12 19.48 9.54 1.15
C ASN A 12 19.53 9.48 -0.38
N ILE A 13 19.66 8.28 -0.96
CA ILE A 13 19.60 8.11 -2.42
C ILE A 13 18.25 8.56 -2.96
N LEU A 14 17.15 8.14 -2.32
CA LEU A 14 15.80 8.51 -2.76
C LEU A 14 15.60 10.03 -2.71
N VAL A 15 16.05 10.69 -1.64
CA VAL A 15 15.98 12.16 -1.51
C VAL A 15 16.80 12.86 -2.60
N ASN A 16 18.03 12.41 -2.85
CA ASN A 16 18.88 13.00 -3.89
C ASN A 16 18.28 12.80 -5.29
N ALA A 17 17.73 11.61 -5.57
CA ALA A 17 17.05 11.33 -6.83
C ALA A 17 15.81 12.22 -7.00
N SER A 18 15.02 12.43 -5.93
CA SER A 18 13.88 13.36 -5.96
C SER A 18 14.32 14.78 -6.29
N GLN A 19 15.42 15.26 -5.70
CA GLN A 19 15.95 16.60 -6.00
C GLN A 19 16.39 16.73 -7.46
N MET A 20 17.02 15.70 -8.03
CA MET A 20 17.36 15.70 -9.46
C MET A 20 16.11 15.72 -10.33
N ALA A 21 15.13 14.86 -10.04
CA ALA A 21 13.86 14.83 -10.78
C ALA A 21 13.12 16.17 -10.73
N TYR A 22 13.19 16.88 -9.61
CA TYR A 22 12.65 18.24 -9.48
C TYR A 22 13.37 19.23 -10.40
N VAL A 23 14.72 19.23 -10.40
CA VAL A 23 15.54 20.11 -11.26
C VAL A 23 15.31 19.83 -12.75
N GLU A 24 15.10 18.57 -13.11
CA GLU A 24 14.81 18.12 -14.47
C GLU A 24 13.34 18.31 -14.88
N GLU A 25 12.50 18.90 -14.01
CA GLU A 25 11.05 19.07 -14.22
C GLU A 25 10.32 17.74 -14.52
N ALA A 26 10.87 16.62 -14.05
CA ALA A 26 10.33 15.28 -14.24
C ALA A 26 9.26 14.96 -13.18
N HIS A 27 8.12 15.65 -13.24
CA HIS A 27 7.05 15.64 -12.23
C HIS A 27 6.54 14.23 -11.87
N GLY A 28 6.33 13.35 -12.87
CA GLY A 28 5.88 11.98 -12.63
C GLY A 28 6.91 11.14 -11.87
N THR A 29 8.20 11.31 -12.22
CA THR A 29 9.32 10.65 -11.53
C THR A 29 9.46 11.18 -10.11
N LEU A 30 9.35 12.49 -9.90
CA LEU A 30 9.40 13.11 -8.59
C LEU A 30 8.31 12.53 -7.66
N MET A 31 7.06 12.54 -8.11
CA MET A 31 5.92 11.98 -7.36
C MET A 31 6.16 10.51 -6.99
N LEU A 32 6.67 9.70 -7.92
CA LEU A 32 6.96 8.29 -7.67
C LEU A 32 8.08 8.11 -6.63
N LEU A 33 9.15 8.89 -6.72
CA LEU A 33 10.27 8.84 -5.77
C LEU A 33 9.85 9.30 -4.36
N GLU A 34 8.98 10.31 -4.25
CA GLU A 34 8.40 10.73 -2.98
C GLU A 34 7.56 9.61 -2.34
N ASN A 35 6.69 8.96 -3.14
CA ASN A 35 5.94 7.80 -2.69
C ASN A 35 6.86 6.66 -2.22
N PHE A 36 7.93 6.35 -2.97
CA PHE A 36 8.91 5.35 -2.57
C PHE A 36 9.58 5.70 -1.24
N ASN A 37 10.00 6.95 -1.05
CA ASN A 37 10.66 7.39 0.17
C ASN A 37 9.73 7.27 1.39
N GLU A 38 8.47 7.66 1.26
CA GLU A 38 7.50 7.54 2.35
C GLU A 38 7.17 6.09 2.70
N VAL A 39 6.89 5.25 1.69
CA VAL A 39 6.64 3.82 1.88
C VAL A 39 7.86 3.14 2.49
N PHE A 40 9.06 3.40 1.96
CA PHE A 40 10.29 2.80 2.48
C PHE A 40 10.53 3.16 3.95
N ARG A 41 10.39 4.44 4.32
CA ARG A 41 10.51 4.89 5.72
C ARG A 41 9.51 4.21 6.64
N TYR A 42 8.29 4.00 6.17
CA TYR A 42 7.28 3.25 6.91
C TYR A 42 7.72 1.79 7.09
N LEU A 43 8.09 1.09 6.01
CA LEU A 43 8.51 -0.31 6.03
C LEU A 43 9.68 -0.57 7.00
N VAL A 44 10.66 0.33 7.05
CA VAL A 44 11.86 0.16 7.90
C VAL A 44 11.72 0.73 9.31
N SER A 45 10.55 1.25 9.65
CA SER A 45 10.27 1.83 10.96
C SER A 45 10.18 0.74 12.04
N ASP A 46 10.66 1.05 13.25
CA ASP A 46 10.57 0.17 14.42
C ASP A 46 9.28 0.41 15.23
N ILE A 47 8.24 0.94 14.58
CA ILE A 47 6.94 1.19 15.19
C ILE A 47 6.13 -0.11 15.20
N GLN A 48 5.57 -0.48 16.36
CA GLN A 48 4.78 -1.70 16.50
C GLN A 48 3.31 -1.52 16.11
N THR A 49 2.76 -0.33 16.37
CA THR A 49 1.34 -0.01 16.20
C THR A 49 1.16 1.33 15.52
N VAL A 50 0.24 1.42 14.58
CA VAL A 50 -0.09 2.65 13.87
C VAL A 50 -1.59 2.85 13.81
N THR A 51 -2.03 4.06 13.45
CA THR A 51 -3.45 4.25 13.16
C THR A 51 -3.79 3.60 11.81
N LEU A 52 -4.97 3.00 11.72
CA LEU A 52 -5.48 2.45 10.47
C LEU A 52 -5.51 3.52 9.37
N PHE A 53 -5.87 4.75 9.72
CA PHE A 53 -5.80 5.89 8.80
C PHE A 53 -4.41 6.09 8.20
N TYR A 54 -3.35 6.09 9.02
CA TYR A 54 -1.99 6.27 8.54
C TYR A 54 -1.55 5.09 7.66
N GLU A 55 -1.89 3.86 8.04
CA GLU A 55 -1.56 2.68 7.22
C GLU A 55 -2.28 2.71 5.86
N LEU A 56 -3.50 3.23 5.80
CA LEU A 56 -4.24 3.44 4.54
C LEU A 56 -3.59 4.52 3.66
N GLU A 57 -3.11 5.62 4.24
CA GLU A 57 -2.35 6.63 3.48
C GLU A 57 -1.08 6.03 2.85
N ILE A 58 -0.37 5.18 3.60
CA ILE A 58 0.81 4.47 3.06
C ILE A 58 0.40 3.43 2.02
N LEU A 59 -0.69 2.69 2.24
CA LEU A 59 -1.21 1.72 1.27
C LEU A 59 -1.55 2.39 -0.07
N ASN A 60 -2.16 3.57 -0.08
CA ASN A 60 -2.46 4.31 -1.31
C ASN A 60 -1.18 4.66 -2.10
N LYS A 61 -0.11 5.05 -1.40
CA LYS A 61 1.21 5.31 -2.01
C LYS A 61 1.83 4.02 -2.56
N TYR A 62 1.73 2.94 -1.79
CA TYR A 62 2.20 1.61 -2.18
C TYR A 62 1.48 1.08 -3.42
N ILE A 63 0.14 1.19 -3.49
CA ILE A 63 -0.66 0.85 -4.67
C ILE A 63 -0.21 1.67 -5.88
N THR A 64 0.03 2.98 -5.70
CA THR A 64 0.53 3.86 -6.77
C THR A 64 1.85 3.34 -7.35
N ILE A 65 2.79 2.92 -6.49
CA ILE A 65 4.06 2.33 -6.90
C ILE A 65 3.84 1.05 -7.71
N ILE A 66 3.02 0.12 -7.21
CA ILE A 66 2.78 -1.17 -7.87
C ILE A 66 2.03 -0.98 -9.19
N LYS A 67 1.13 0.01 -9.27
CA LYS A 67 0.41 0.37 -10.50
C LYS A 67 1.36 0.74 -11.64
N VAL A 68 2.49 1.39 -11.35
CA VAL A 68 3.51 1.68 -12.39
C VAL A 68 4.10 0.39 -12.97
N GLN A 69 4.27 -0.65 -12.15
CA GLN A 69 4.85 -1.93 -12.58
C GLN A 69 3.85 -2.83 -13.32
N HIS A 70 2.59 -2.85 -12.88
CA HIS A 70 1.59 -3.79 -13.40
C HIS A 70 0.51 -3.14 -14.28
N GLY A 71 0.52 -1.83 -14.46
CA GLY A 71 -0.42 -1.09 -15.30
C GLY A 71 -1.88 -1.33 -14.91
N ASP A 72 -2.71 -1.64 -15.91
CA ASP A 72 -4.16 -1.79 -15.74
C ASP A 72 -4.59 -3.20 -15.30
N ARG A 73 -3.66 -4.05 -14.86
CA ARG A 73 -3.96 -5.42 -14.43
C ARG A 73 -4.82 -5.52 -13.16
N PHE A 74 -4.91 -4.45 -12.38
CA PHE A 74 -5.78 -4.39 -11.21
C PHE A 74 -6.27 -2.97 -10.97
N ASN A 75 -7.41 -2.80 -10.31
CA ASN A 75 -7.89 -1.51 -9.82
C ASN A 75 -8.30 -1.65 -8.36
N VAL A 76 -7.98 -0.66 -7.53
CA VAL A 76 -8.26 -0.71 -6.09
C VAL A 76 -9.28 0.36 -5.72
N HIS A 77 -10.30 -0.05 -4.98
CA HIS A 77 -11.29 0.83 -4.38
C HIS A 77 -11.34 0.62 -2.88
N VAL A 78 -11.28 1.71 -2.11
CA VAL A 78 -11.36 1.68 -0.65
C VAL A 78 -12.73 2.21 -0.23
N VAL A 79 -13.46 1.43 0.56
CA VAL A 79 -14.80 1.77 1.07
C VAL A 79 -14.69 2.10 2.56
N ASN A 80 -15.50 3.06 3.02
CA ASN A 80 -15.57 3.51 4.42
C ASN A 80 -14.30 4.18 4.98
N GLU A 81 -13.50 4.82 4.14
CA GLU A 81 -12.22 5.45 4.52
C GLU A 81 -12.33 6.45 5.70
N GLN A 82 -13.48 7.13 5.85
CA GLN A 82 -13.68 8.15 6.88
C GLN A 82 -13.97 7.62 8.30
N GLN A 83 -14.25 6.33 8.47
CA GLN A 83 -14.61 5.74 9.78
C GLN A 83 -13.39 5.30 10.62
N ASN A 84 -12.17 5.54 10.12
CA ASN A 84 -10.99 4.77 10.51
C ASN A 84 -9.96 5.53 11.37
N LYS A 85 -10.24 6.78 11.77
CA LYS A 85 -9.24 7.69 12.37
C LYS A 85 -8.76 7.32 13.79
N GLY A 86 -9.53 6.52 14.53
CA GLY A 86 -9.24 6.20 15.94
C GLY A 86 -8.77 4.76 16.20
N ILE A 87 -8.69 3.91 15.18
CA ILE A 87 -8.32 2.51 15.35
C ILE A 87 -6.81 2.37 15.24
N PHE A 88 -6.21 1.69 16.22
CA PHE A 88 -4.82 1.27 16.20
C PHE A 88 -4.72 -0.18 15.76
N ILE A 89 -3.81 -0.43 14.83
CA ILE A 89 -3.55 -1.76 14.26
C ILE A 89 -2.07 -2.06 14.36
N LYS A 90 -1.72 -3.34 14.23
CA LYS A 90 -0.32 -3.75 14.11
C LYS A 90 0.27 -3.15 12.82
N HIS A 91 1.47 -2.60 12.91
CA HIS A 91 2.24 -2.11 11.76
C HIS A 91 2.31 -3.18 10.66
N LEU A 92 2.06 -2.76 9.41
CA LEU A 92 2.02 -3.60 8.19
C LEU A 92 0.88 -4.62 8.11
N SER A 93 -0.04 -4.65 9.08
CA SER A 93 -1.12 -5.65 9.09
C SER A 93 -2.01 -5.60 7.85
N VAL A 94 -2.34 -4.40 7.37
CA VAL A 94 -3.18 -4.19 6.18
C VAL A 94 -2.36 -4.37 4.92
N ILE A 95 -1.16 -3.80 4.86
CA ILE A 95 -0.30 -3.86 3.68
C ILE A 95 0.09 -5.31 3.37
N ASP A 96 0.55 -6.08 4.36
CA ASP A 96 0.94 -7.49 4.17
C ASP A 96 -0.24 -8.35 3.68
N PHE A 97 -1.44 -8.07 4.20
CA PHE A 97 -2.66 -8.79 3.83
C PHE A 97 -3.08 -8.45 2.39
N PHE A 98 -3.06 -7.17 2.04
CA PHE A 98 -3.33 -6.70 0.69
C PHE A 98 -2.32 -7.30 -0.30
N ASP A 99 -1.03 -7.27 0.02
CA ASP A 99 0.04 -7.74 -0.87
C ASP A 99 -0.08 -9.24 -1.16
N THR A 100 -0.36 -10.04 -0.13
CA THR A 100 -0.63 -11.48 -0.27
C THR A 100 -1.77 -11.75 -1.25
N ILE A 101 -2.86 -10.98 -1.15
CA ILE A 101 -4.04 -11.16 -2.00
C ILE A 101 -3.81 -10.63 -3.41
N LEU A 102 -3.08 -9.51 -3.54
CA LEU A 102 -2.73 -8.94 -4.83
C LEU A 102 -1.88 -9.90 -5.65
N TYR A 103 -0.82 -10.48 -5.08
CA TYR A 103 0.00 -11.47 -5.79
C TYR A 103 -0.81 -12.68 -6.22
N LYS A 104 -1.66 -13.22 -5.33
CA LYS A 104 -2.58 -14.31 -5.68
C LYS A 104 -3.46 -13.92 -6.88
N ALA A 105 -4.04 -12.73 -6.86
CA ALA A 105 -4.91 -12.25 -7.95
C ALA A 105 -4.13 -12.09 -9.27
N LEU A 106 -2.92 -11.53 -9.22
CA LEU A 106 -2.06 -11.33 -10.38
C LEU A 106 -1.53 -12.64 -10.97
N GLU A 107 -1.44 -13.71 -10.19
CA GLU A 107 -1.11 -15.05 -10.68
C GLU A 107 -2.34 -15.78 -11.25
N GLN A 108 -3.51 -15.59 -10.63
CA GLN A 108 -4.73 -16.31 -10.97
C GLN A 108 -5.46 -15.75 -12.18
N PHE A 109 -5.46 -14.42 -12.38
CA PHE A 109 -6.26 -13.76 -13.40
C PHE A 109 -5.40 -13.16 -14.51
N ASP A 110 -5.57 -13.63 -15.75
CA ASP A 110 -4.93 -13.01 -16.92
C ASP A 110 -5.56 -11.65 -17.29
N LYS A 111 -6.81 -11.42 -16.87
CA LYS A 111 -7.57 -10.19 -17.11
C LYS A 111 -7.48 -9.20 -15.93
N PRO A 112 -7.79 -7.91 -16.15
CA PRO A 112 -7.87 -6.93 -15.07
C PRO A 112 -8.81 -7.35 -13.94
N VAL A 113 -8.36 -7.22 -12.69
CA VAL A 113 -9.13 -7.54 -11.49
C VAL A 113 -9.50 -6.29 -10.70
N GLY A 114 -10.76 -6.18 -10.29
CA GLY A 114 -11.21 -5.20 -9.30
C GLY A 114 -10.91 -5.69 -7.89
N ILE A 115 -10.31 -4.84 -7.06
CA ILE A 115 -10.00 -5.12 -5.67
C ILE A 115 -10.71 -4.07 -4.82
N THR A 116 -11.64 -4.51 -3.98
CA THR A 116 -12.36 -3.64 -3.05
C THR A 116 -11.92 -3.92 -1.62
N LEU A 117 -11.44 -2.91 -0.91
CA LEU A 117 -11.14 -2.97 0.51
C LEU A 117 -12.33 -2.38 1.28
N GLU A 118 -12.96 -3.20 2.12
CA GLU A 118 -14.08 -2.80 2.97
C GLU A 118 -13.69 -2.98 4.44
N PHE A 119 -13.79 -1.90 5.21
CA PHE A 119 -13.55 -1.90 6.64
C PHE A 119 -14.89 -1.96 7.39
N ASP A 120 -15.04 -2.98 8.23
CA ASP A 120 -16.20 -3.16 9.10
C ASP A 120 -15.75 -2.98 10.56
N MET A 121 -15.96 -1.76 11.04
CA MET A 121 -15.57 -1.31 12.39
C MET A 121 -16.74 -1.40 13.39
N SER A 122 -17.85 -2.02 13.01
CA SER A 122 -19.07 -2.05 13.81
C SER A 122 -19.11 -3.16 14.86
N LYS A 123 -18.38 -4.26 14.64
CA LYS A 123 -18.37 -5.44 15.52
C LYS A 123 -16.98 -5.93 15.86
N ASP A 124 -16.21 -6.35 14.84
CA ASP A 124 -14.97 -7.12 15.03
C ASP A 124 -13.72 -6.46 14.42
N ASN A 125 -13.80 -5.17 14.06
CA ASN A 125 -12.71 -4.41 13.41
C ASN A 125 -12.02 -5.24 12.32
N CYS A 126 -12.75 -5.59 11.27
CA CYS A 126 -12.23 -6.47 10.23
C CYS A 126 -12.05 -5.73 8.91
N LEU A 127 -10.99 -6.12 8.20
CA LEU A 127 -10.76 -5.77 6.82
C LEU A 127 -11.23 -6.92 5.94
N LYS A 128 -12.13 -6.62 5.01
CA LYS A 128 -12.55 -7.49 3.93
C LYS A 128 -11.91 -7.02 2.63
N ILE A 129 -11.30 -7.94 1.88
CA ILE A 129 -10.83 -7.68 0.52
C ILE A 129 -11.66 -8.53 -0.43
N ILE A 130 -12.31 -7.88 -1.38
CA ILE A 130 -13.17 -8.51 -2.38
C ILE A 130 -12.46 -8.40 -3.72
N LEU A 131 -12.16 -9.54 -4.35
CA LEU A 131 -11.67 -9.62 -5.72
C LEU A 131 -12.85 -9.85 -6.65
N GLU A 132 -12.92 -9.08 -7.73
CA GLU A 132 -13.95 -9.17 -8.76
C GLU A 132 -13.29 -9.21 -10.14
N SER A 133 -13.46 -10.31 -10.86
CA SER A 133 -13.14 -10.50 -12.27
C SER A 133 -14.41 -10.98 -12.98
N GLU A 134 -14.50 -10.83 -14.31
CA GLU A 134 -15.74 -11.00 -15.12
C GLU A 134 -16.73 -12.10 -14.65
N ASP A 135 -16.24 -13.28 -14.27
CA ASP A 135 -17.06 -14.41 -13.79
C ASP A 135 -16.69 -14.92 -12.39
N HIS A 136 -15.80 -14.23 -11.67
CA HIS A 136 -15.22 -14.73 -10.43
C HIS A 136 -15.21 -13.67 -9.32
N ARG A 137 -15.74 -14.05 -8.16
CA ARG A 137 -15.74 -13.22 -6.96
C ARG A 137 -15.20 -13.98 -5.76
N GLU A 138 -14.13 -13.48 -5.16
CA GLU A 138 -13.55 -14.04 -3.94
C GLU A 138 -13.51 -12.98 -2.84
N THR A 139 -13.82 -13.39 -1.61
CA THR A 139 -13.76 -12.51 -0.44
C THR A 139 -12.80 -13.08 0.58
N PHE A 140 -11.89 -12.24 1.05
CA PHE A 140 -10.93 -12.54 2.12
C PHE A 140 -11.23 -11.64 3.30
N THR A 141 -11.05 -12.15 4.52
CA THR A 141 -11.31 -11.38 5.74
C THR A 141 -10.15 -11.54 6.72
N LYS A 142 -9.76 -10.42 7.34
CA LYS A 142 -8.74 -10.36 8.38
C LYS A 142 -9.21 -9.50 9.54
N HIS A 143 -8.99 -9.97 10.76
CA HIS A 143 -9.15 -9.16 11.97
C HIS A 143 -7.95 -8.24 12.15
N LEU A 144 -8.21 -6.96 12.45
CA LEU A 144 -7.21 -5.90 12.55
C LEU A 144 -6.67 -5.70 13.97
#